data_AF-A0A3P3VW64-F1
#
_entry.id   AF-A0A3P3VW64-F1
#
_cell.length_a   1.000
_cell.length_b   1.000
_cell.length_c   1.000
_cell.angle_alpha   90.00
_cell.angle_beta   90.00
_cell.angle_gamma   90.00
#
_symmetry.space_group_name_H-M   'P 1'
#
loop_
_entity.id
_entity.type
_entity.pdbx_description
1 polymer ?
#
loop_
_entity_poly.entity_id
_entity_poly.type
_entity_poly.pdbx_seq_one_letter_code
_entity_poly.pdbx_strand_id
1 'polypeptide(L)'
;MALDGGKGAVTTKNQPLWPGQTDYTAEALTAAPKADGSGYWVLTFRPGTGNLIVFEFDAHGLVTGSAREYALGTSVSRFDARIGYGTLNFSRDYQKLLIMAGNHCTGTTACSRERGLVRLVDFDNSTSTPTLRFEWNNATNQLGTAAGDSNRGYSADFSPDEQYVYTSALYPGRLFRYKISGKSTSTQVKASEEFIAITNSATASPAVYNGSGQVRRGPDGRMYVANYGHGAISVIRTPDAATAPTASLAQRQAAVGWVYNGQSLSAGTTSRYGLPQVVTRFVPQTYVY
;
A
#
# COMPACT_ATOMS: atom_id res chain seq x y z
N MET A 1 -14.91 -37.24 -10.44
CA MET A 1 -14.25 -37.53 -9.15
C MET A 1 -13.72 -36.22 -8.61
N ALA A 2 -14.05 -35.86 -7.36
CA ALA A 2 -13.46 -34.68 -6.73
C ALA A 2 -12.01 -35.00 -6.36
N LEU A 3 -11.06 -34.23 -6.90
CA LEU A 3 -9.63 -34.38 -6.60
C LEU A 3 -9.38 -34.09 -5.11
N ASP A 4 -8.42 -34.80 -4.51
CA ASP A 4 -8.01 -34.69 -3.09
C ASP A 4 -9.19 -34.67 -2.09
N GLY A 5 -10.17 -35.58 -2.28
CA GLY A 5 -11.31 -35.68 -1.38
C GLY A 5 -12.15 -34.41 -1.26
N GLY A 6 -12.17 -33.58 -2.32
CA GLY A 6 -12.88 -32.29 -2.33
C GLY A 6 -12.10 -31.11 -1.76
N LYS A 7 -10.82 -31.31 -1.36
CA LYS A 7 -9.92 -30.23 -0.92
C LYS A 7 -9.21 -29.52 -2.09
N GLY A 8 -9.36 -30.06 -3.30
CA GLY A 8 -8.68 -29.60 -4.51
C GLY A 8 -7.26 -30.18 -4.60
N ALA A 9 -6.90 -30.76 -5.73
CA ALA A 9 -5.52 -31.19 -5.97
C ALA A 9 -4.76 -30.12 -6.76
N VAL A 10 -3.49 -29.90 -6.39
CA VAL A 10 -2.55 -29.14 -7.22
C VAL A 10 -2.16 -30.03 -8.40
N THR A 11 -2.78 -29.81 -9.55
CA THR A 11 -2.50 -30.55 -10.78
C THR A 11 -1.35 -29.94 -11.57
N THR A 12 -1.05 -28.66 -11.34
CA THR A 12 0.01 -27.92 -12.04
C THR A 12 0.74 -27.00 -11.05
N LYS A 13 2.08 -27.00 -11.08
CA LYS A 13 2.95 -26.14 -10.24
C LYS A 13 4.06 -25.52 -11.08
N ASN A 14 4.70 -24.48 -10.54
CA ASN A 14 5.85 -23.79 -11.14
C ASN A 14 5.61 -23.30 -12.58
N GLN A 15 4.38 -22.90 -12.90
CA GLN A 15 4.06 -22.33 -14.20
C GLN A 15 4.55 -20.88 -14.27
N PRO A 16 5.35 -20.51 -15.28
CA PRO A 16 5.70 -19.12 -15.51
C PRO A 16 4.44 -18.29 -15.77
N LEU A 17 4.24 -17.20 -15.01
CA LEU A 17 3.09 -16.30 -15.20
C LEU A 17 3.20 -15.51 -16.50
N TRP A 18 4.43 -15.24 -16.94
CA TRP A 18 4.72 -14.55 -18.20
C TRP A 18 5.90 -15.20 -18.94
N PRO A 19 5.63 -16.24 -19.76
CA PRO A 19 6.68 -16.92 -20.51
C PRO A 19 7.48 -15.94 -21.39
N GLY A 20 8.81 -16.05 -21.34
CA GLY A 20 9.72 -15.20 -22.13
C GLY A 20 10.00 -13.81 -21.55
N GLN A 21 9.44 -13.49 -20.38
CA GLN A 21 9.75 -12.25 -19.66
C GLN A 21 10.44 -12.57 -18.32
N THR A 22 11.39 -11.73 -17.91
CA THR A 22 12.03 -11.75 -16.59
C THR A 22 11.81 -10.44 -15.86
N ASP A 23 12.05 -10.41 -14.55
CA ASP A 23 12.09 -9.19 -13.73
C ASP A 23 10.82 -8.32 -13.81
N TYR A 24 9.65 -8.96 -13.98
CA TYR A 24 8.37 -8.29 -14.12
C TYR A 24 7.57 -8.19 -12.81
N THR A 25 7.98 -8.88 -11.74
CA THR A 25 7.29 -8.82 -10.44
C THR A 25 8.06 -7.95 -9.45
N ALA A 26 7.33 -7.09 -8.73
CA ALA A 26 7.87 -6.36 -7.58
C ALA A 26 7.55 -7.10 -6.27
N GLU A 27 7.86 -6.49 -5.11
CA GLU A 27 7.61 -7.06 -3.78
C GLU A 27 6.13 -7.38 -3.54
N ALA A 28 5.22 -6.68 -4.21
CA ALA A 28 3.79 -6.79 -3.95
C ALA A 28 2.99 -7.32 -5.14
N LEU A 29 2.02 -8.15 -4.80
CA LEU A 29 0.96 -8.64 -5.68
C LEU A 29 -0.39 -8.45 -4.99
N THR A 30 -1.45 -8.32 -5.78
CA THR A 30 -2.83 -8.27 -5.30
C THR A 30 -3.77 -8.90 -6.32
N ALA A 31 -5.04 -9.06 -5.98
CA ALA A 31 -6.03 -9.61 -6.90
C ALA A 31 -7.39 -8.93 -6.75
N ALA A 32 -8.12 -8.86 -7.86
CA ALA A 32 -9.51 -8.43 -7.92
C ALA A 32 -10.35 -9.50 -8.62
N PRO A 33 -11.57 -9.80 -8.15
CA PRO A 33 -12.49 -10.64 -8.91
C PRO A 33 -12.90 -9.92 -10.20
N LYS A 34 -13.04 -10.68 -11.29
CA LYS A 34 -13.67 -10.19 -12.52
C LYS A 34 -15.14 -9.86 -12.26
N ALA A 35 -15.64 -8.82 -12.92
CA ALA A 35 -17.03 -8.38 -12.74
C ALA A 35 -18.08 -9.46 -13.10
N ASP A 36 -17.75 -10.33 -14.04
CA ASP A 36 -18.60 -11.44 -14.51
C ASP A 36 -18.52 -12.71 -13.64
N GLY A 37 -17.65 -12.72 -12.62
CA GLY A 37 -17.41 -13.89 -11.77
C GLY A 37 -16.61 -15.02 -12.43
N SER A 38 -16.09 -14.84 -13.64
CA SER A 38 -15.38 -15.89 -14.38
C SER A 38 -13.98 -16.20 -13.83
N GLY A 39 -13.48 -15.38 -12.91
CA GLY A 39 -12.18 -15.57 -12.26
C GLY A 39 -11.63 -14.30 -11.64
N TYR A 40 -10.32 -14.09 -11.79
CA TYR A 40 -9.59 -13.02 -11.12
C TYR A 40 -8.63 -12.30 -12.05
N TRP A 41 -8.45 -11.01 -11.80
CA TRP A 41 -7.27 -10.25 -12.20
C TRP A 41 -6.24 -10.37 -11.09
N VAL A 42 -5.00 -10.77 -11.43
CA VAL A 42 -3.87 -10.76 -10.51
C VAL A 42 -2.89 -9.69 -10.97
N LEU A 43 -2.50 -8.79 -10.07
CA LEU A 43 -1.76 -7.59 -10.41
C LEU A 43 -0.46 -7.48 -9.63
N THR A 44 0.58 -6.99 -10.29
CA THR A 44 1.87 -6.54 -9.72
C THR A 44 2.28 -5.25 -10.43
N PHE A 45 3.34 -4.60 -10.00
CA PHE A 45 4.02 -3.61 -10.82
C PHE A 45 5.41 -4.09 -11.24
N ARG A 46 5.91 -3.55 -12.36
CA ARG A 46 7.26 -3.84 -12.86
C ARG A 46 8.30 -3.01 -12.10
N PRO A 47 9.33 -3.64 -11.52
CA PRO A 47 10.47 -2.93 -10.96
C PRO A 47 11.11 -1.97 -11.98
N GLY A 48 11.55 -0.79 -11.52
CA GLY A 48 12.27 0.17 -12.36
C GLY A 48 11.38 1.06 -13.25
N THR A 49 10.23 0.58 -13.73
CA THR A 49 9.26 1.40 -14.50
C THR A 49 8.03 1.78 -13.68
N GLY A 50 7.66 0.98 -12.67
CA GLY A 50 6.42 1.16 -11.92
C GLY A 50 5.16 0.88 -12.75
N ASN A 51 5.29 0.34 -13.96
CA ASN A 51 4.17 -0.04 -14.82
C ASN A 51 3.33 -1.11 -14.12
N LEU A 52 2.02 -1.06 -14.29
CA LEU A 52 1.12 -2.09 -13.76
C LEU A 52 1.12 -3.28 -14.71
N ILE A 53 1.24 -4.48 -14.14
CA ILE A 53 1.11 -5.74 -14.88
C ILE A 53 -0.12 -6.46 -14.36
N VAL A 54 -0.93 -6.94 -15.29
CA VAL A 54 -2.19 -7.62 -15.01
C VAL A 54 -2.17 -8.99 -15.67
N PHE A 55 -2.42 -10.02 -14.89
CA PHE A 55 -2.60 -11.41 -15.30
C PHE A 55 -4.07 -11.79 -15.18
N GLU A 56 -4.52 -12.64 -16.09
CA GLU A 56 -5.87 -13.18 -16.07
C GLU A 56 -5.89 -14.61 -15.54
N PHE A 57 -6.78 -14.87 -14.59
CA PHE A 57 -7.08 -16.20 -14.08
C PHE A 57 -8.55 -16.54 -14.30
N ASP A 58 -8.84 -17.80 -14.60
CA ASP A 58 -10.17 -18.38 -14.70
C ASP A 58 -10.28 -19.65 -13.83
N ALA A 59 -11.38 -20.41 -13.98
CA ALA A 59 -11.60 -21.67 -13.24
C ALA A 59 -10.54 -22.76 -13.52
N HIS A 60 -9.78 -22.65 -14.61
CA HIS A 60 -8.71 -23.57 -15.01
C HIS A 60 -7.31 -23.06 -14.62
N GLY A 61 -7.21 -21.85 -14.06
CA GLY A 61 -5.96 -21.25 -13.61
C GLY A 61 -5.54 -20.06 -14.47
N LEU A 62 -4.23 -19.93 -14.71
CA LEU A 62 -3.67 -18.83 -15.50
C LEU A 62 -4.11 -18.94 -16.96
N VAL A 63 -4.75 -17.89 -17.48
CA VAL A 63 -5.04 -17.77 -18.91
C VAL A 63 -3.75 -17.38 -19.63
N THR A 64 -3.16 -18.31 -20.36
CA THR A 64 -1.84 -18.12 -20.99
C THR A 64 -1.87 -17.03 -22.05
N GLY A 65 -0.83 -16.18 -22.09
CA GLY A 65 -0.72 -15.09 -23.07
C GLY A 65 -1.56 -13.84 -22.76
N SER A 66 -2.32 -13.85 -21.66
CA SER A 66 -3.20 -12.75 -21.25
C SER A 66 -2.50 -11.60 -20.52
N ALA A 67 -1.21 -11.75 -20.18
CA ALA A 67 -0.49 -10.76 -19.41
C ALA A 67 -0.42 -9.41 -20.15
N ARG A 68 -0.87 -8.34 -19.48
CA ARG A 68 -0.89 -6.98 -20.02
C ARG A 68 -0.04 -6.09 -19.14
N GLU A 69 0.71 -5.18 -19.77
CA GLU A 69 1.45 -4.14 -19.07
C GLU A 69 0.92 -2.77 -19.46
N TYR A 70 0.64 -1.95 -18.45
CA TYR A 70 0.12 -0.61 -18.59
C TYR A 70 1.15 0.39 -18.06
N ALA A 71 1.58 1.30 -18.93
CA ALA A 71 2.37 2.45 -18.52
C ALA A 71 1.51 3.36 -17.64
N LEU A 72 1.98 3.63 -16.42
CA LEU A 72 1.31 4.53 -15.49
C LEU A 72 2.16 5.79 -15.28
N GLY A 73 1.59 6.95 -15.57
CA GLY A 73 2.12 8.25 -15.13
C GLY A 73 3.45 8.65 -15.75
N THR A 74 4.15 9.55 -15.05
CA THR A 74 5.42 10.10 -15.51
C THR A 74 6.58 9.10 -15.34
N SER A 75 7.54 9.13 -16.27
CA SER A 75 8.75 8.31 -16.21
C SER A 75 9.46 8.49 -14.88
N VAL A 76 9.55 7.39 -14.13
CA VAL A 76 10.22 7.36 -12.85
C VAL A 76 11.72 7.50 -13.06
N SER A 77 12.32 8.56 -12.49
CA SER A 77 13.77 8.65 -12.41
C SER A 77 14.27 7.48 -11.56
N ARG A 78 14.97 6.56 -12.22
CA ARG A 78 15.37 5.27 -11.68
C ARG A 78 16.44 5.50 -10.60
N PHE A 79 16.17 5.10 -9.37
CA PHE A 79 17.22 4.81 -8.39
C PHE A 79 17.28 3.30 -8.20
N ASP A 80 18.44 2.73 -8.55
CA ASP A 80 18.91 1.34 -8.46
C ASP A 80 17.88 0.23 -8.76
N ALA A 81 18.19 -0.60 -9.75
CA ALA A 81 17.37 -1.73 -10.21
C ALA A 81 17.13 -2.84 -9.16
N ARG A 82 17.44 -2.61 -7.88
CA ARG A 82 17.65 -3.67 -6.90
C ARG A 82 16.53 -3.89 -5.90
N ILE A 83 15.70 -2.91 -5.54
CA ILE A 83 14.65 -3.16 -4.54
C ILE A 83 13.47 -2.20 -4.78
N GLY A 84 12.39 -2.68 -5.37
CA GLY A 84 11.14 -1.93 -5.44
C GLY A 84 10.29 -2.23 -4.20
N TYR A 85 10.51 -1.50 -3.10
CA TYR A 85 9.57 -1.56 -1.98
C TYR A 85 8.18 -1.17 -2.46
N GLY A 86 7.14 -1.81 -1.98
CA GLY A 86 5.81 -1.35 -2.36
C GLY A 86 4.65 -2.19 -1.92
N THR A 87 3.47 -1.65 -2.18
CA THR A 87 2.19 -2.32 -1.93
C THR A 87 1.22 -2.02 -3.06
N LEU A 88 0.35 -2.99 -3.36
CA LEU A 88 -0.84 -2.82 -4.18
C LEU A 88 -2.06 -3.13 -3.33
N ASN A 89 -2.93 -2.16 -3.11
CA ASN A 89 -4.13 -2.32 -2.30
C ASN A 89 -5.35 -1.81 -3.07
N PHE A 90 -6.34 -2.67 -3.27
CA PHE A 90 -7.62 -2.27 -3.87
C PHE A 90 -8.51 -1.55 -2.87
N SER A 91 -9.38 -0.68 -3.38
CA SER A 91 -10.62 -0.25 -2.70
C SER A 91 -11.54 -1.44 -2.43
N ARG A 92 -12.55 -1.24 -1.58
CA ARG A 92 -13.49 -2.28 -1.13
C ARG A 92 -14.31 -2.85 -2.29
N ASP A 93 -14.59 -2.02 -3.29
CA ASP A 93 -15.34 -2.34 -4.50
C ASP A 93 -14.44 -2.76 -5.69
N TYR A 94 -13.12 -2.82 -5.48
CA TYR A 94 -12.12 -3.09 -6.51
C TYR A 94 -12.07 -2.09 -7.67
N GLN A 95 -12.75 -0.94 -7.55
CA GLN A 95 -12.78 0.09 -8.60
C GLN A 95 -11.61 1.07 -8.53
N LYS A 96 -10.82 1.03 -7.45
CA LYS A 96 -9.62 1.84 -7.29
C LYS A 96 -8.48 0.96 -6.82
N LEU A 97 -7.29 1.23 -7.33
CA LEU A 97 -6.06 0.59 -6.93
C LEU A 97 -5.08 1.65 -6.42
N LEU A 98 -4.56 1.43 -5.23
CA LEU A 98 -3.49 2.22 -4.65
C LEU A 98 -2.17 1.48 -4.80
N ILE A 99 -1.17 2.15 -5.36
CA ILE A 99 0.17 1.61 -5.56
C ILE A 99 1.15 2.49 -4.80
N MET A 100 1.97 1.88 -3.96
CA MET A 100 3.18 2.49 -3.41
C MET A 100 4.39 1.89 -4.10
N ALA A 101 5.25 2.74 -4.66
CA ALA A 101 6.56 2.37 -5.17
C ALA A 101 7.62 3.16 -4.37
N GLY A 102 8.18 2.52 -3.34
CA GLY A 102 8.89 3.15 -2.24
C GLY A 102 10.18 3.89 -2.57
N ASN A 103 10.88 3.43 -3.60
CA ASN A 103 12.14 4.01 -4.08
C ASN A 103 11.97 4.78 -5.40
N HIS A 104 10.75 5.23 -5.67
CA HIS A 104 10.37 5.97 -6.87
C HIS A 104 9.81 7.34 -6.50
N CYS A 105 9.77 8.26 -7.47
CA CYS A 105 9.20 9.60 -7.30
C CYS A 105 8.80 10.22 -8.66
N THR A 106 8.04 11.31 -8.63
CA THR A 106 7.69 12.18 -9.77
C THR A 106 8.39 13.55 -9.67
N GLY A 107 8.72 14.15 -10.82
CA GLY A 107 9.40 15.46 -10.96
C GLY A 107 10.78 15.41 -11.64
N THR A 108 11.35 16.58 -11.96
CA THR A 108 12.60 16.73 -12.76
C THR A 108 13.88 16.80 -11.91
N THR A 109 13.77 17.02 -10.60
CA THR A 109 14.94 17.00 -9.71
C THR A 109 15.20 15.57 -9.29
N ALA A 110 16.40 15.04 -9.57
CA ALA A 110 16.86 13.76 -9.04
C ALA A 110 16.50 13.70 -7.55
N CYS A 111 15.67 12.73 -7.17
CA CYS A 111 15.13 12.62 -5.82
C CYS A 111 16.26 12.31 -4.85
N SER A 112 16.91 13.36 -4.36
CA SER A 112 18.20 13.29 -3.69
C SER A 112 18.17 12.55 -2.35
N ARG A 113 16.98 12.21 -1.83
CA ARG A 113 16.74 11.47 -0.57
C ARG A 113 15.40 10.71 -0.58
N GLU A 114 15.25 9.76 -1.51
CA GLU A 114 14.21 8.72 -1.68
C GLU A 114 12.81 9.01 -1.08
N ARG A 115 11.82 9.27 -1.94
CA ARG A 115 10.48 9.70 -1.52
C ARG A 115 9.41 8.98 -2.33
N GLY A 116 8.98 7.84 -1.81
CA GLY A 116 8.12 6.86 -2.49
C GLY A 116 6.97 7.45 -3.29
N LEU A 117 6.72 6.87 -4.46
CA LEU A 117 5.68 7.29 -5.37
C LEU A 117 4.37 6.63 -4.99
N VAL A 118 3.33 7.44 -4.83
CA VAL A 118 1.97 6.95 -4.60
C VAL A 118 1.16 7.20 -5.85
N ARG A 119 0.47 6.16 -6.33
CA ARG A 119 -0.47 6.24 -7.45
C ARG A 119 -1.83 5.77 -6.99
N LEU A 120 -2.83 6.61 -7.23
CA LEU A 120 -4.24 6.21 -7.21
C LEU A 120 -4.67 5.99 -8.65
N VAL A 121 -5.17 4.79 -8.93
CA VAL A 121 -5.59 4.32 -10.24
C VAL A 121 -7.06 3.96 -10.15
N ASP A 122 -7.89 4.45 -11.07
CA ASP A 122 -9.22 3.89 -11.27
C ASP A 122 -9.05 2.58 -12.06
N PHE A 123 -9.68 1.49 -11.59
CA PHE A 123 -9.53 0.15 -12.16
C PHE A 123 -10.88 -0.44 -12.53
N ASP A 124 -11.08 -0.70 -13.82
CA ASP A 124 -12.27 -1.39 -14.31
C ASP A 124 -12.07 -2.91 -14.25
N ASN A 125 -12.72 -3.55 -13.29
CA ASN A 125 -12.63 -5.01 -13.11
C ASN A 125 -13.42 -5.84 -14.13
N SER A 126 -14.11 -5.21 -15.09
CA SER A 126 -14.67 -5.88 -16.26
C SER A 126 -13.68 -5.98 -17.41
N THR A 127 -12.83 -4.97 -17.61
CA THR A 127 -11.87 -4.92 -18.75
C THR A 127 -10.40 -5.08 -18.36
N SER A 128 -10.08 -5.00 -17.07
CA SER A 128 -8.73 -4.97 -16.51
C SER A 128 -7.93 -3.69 -16.81
N THR A 129 -8.57 -2.63 -17.30
CA THR A 129 -7.88 -1.43 -17.80
C THR A 129 -7.70 -0.40 -16.68
N PRO A 130 -6.46 -0.08 -16.27
CA PRO A 130 -6.18 0.96 -15.29
C PRO A 130 -6.18 2.36 -15.94
N THR A 131 -6.73 3.35 -15.23
CA THR A 131 -6.58 4.77 -15.56
C THR A 131 -5.93 5.49 -14.39
N LEU A 132 -4.77 6.11 -14.60
CA LEU A 132 -4.12 6.88 -13.54
C LEU A 132 -4.98 8.10 -13.17
N ARG A 133 -5.36 8.19 -11.89
CA ARG A 133 -6.13 9.31 -11.36
C ARG A 133 -5.24 10.36 -10.69
N PHE A 134 -4.43 9.94 -9.72
CA PHE A 134 -3.49 10.81 -9.02
C PHE A 134 -2.12 10.14 -8.87
N GLU A 135 -1.08 10.96 -8.89
CA GLU A 135 0.31 10.55 -8.69
C GLU A 135 1.02 11.63 -7.86
N TRP A 136 1.59 11.26 -6.71
CA TRP A 136 2.32 12.18 -5.86
C TRP A 136 3.46 11.51 -5.11
N ASN A 137 4.45 12.30 -4.70
CA ASN A 137 5.51 11.82 -3.82
C ASN A 137 5.00 11.73 -2.38
N ASN A 138 5.22 10.60 -1.74
CA ASN A 138 5.16 10.45 -0.30
C ASN A 138 6.07 11.50 0.36
N ALA A 139 5.57 12.16 1.40
CA ALA A 139 6.29 12.99 2.35
C ALA A 139 7.37 13.95 1.80
N THR A 140 7.11 15.25 1.90
CA THR A 140 8.10 16.28 1.60
C THR A 140 8.60 16.91 2.89
N ASN A 141 9.74 16.44 3.41
CA ASN A 141 10.67 17.26 4.18
C ASN A 141 10.24 17.77 5.58
N GLN A 142 9.19 17.25 6.21
CA GLN A 142 8.69 17.87 7.45
C GLN A 142 9.54 17.61 8.71
N LEU A 143 10.47 16.65 8.75
CA LEU A 143 11.12 16.24 10.01
C LEU A 143 12.62 15.89 9.87
N GLY A 144 13.44 16.87 9.49
CA GLY A 144 14.89 16.85 9.70
C GLY A 144 15.74 16.56 8.46
N THR A 145 16.79 17.36 8.26
CA THR A 145 17.79 17.22 7.19
C THR A 145 18.98 16.35 7.60
N ALA A 146 18.87 15.66 8.76
CA ALA A 146 19.95 14.88 9.35
C ALA A 146 20.49 13.84 8.35
N ALA A 147 21.81 13.67 8.35
CA ALA A 147 22.47 12.70 7.48
C ALA A 147 21.90 11.28 7.74
N GLY A 148 21.38 10.66 6.67
CA GLY A 148 20.82 9.31 6.72
C GLY A 148 19.28 9.21 6.82
N ASP A 149 18.55 10.33 6.87
CA ASP A 149 17.10 10.30 6.62
C ASP A 149 16.84 10.00 5.14
N SER A 150 16.48 8.75 4.87
CA SER A 150 16.22 8.26 3.51
C SER A 150 14.72 8.15 3.21
N ASN A 151 13.83 8.36 4.18
CA ASN A 151 12.37 8.42 4.06
C ASN A 151 11.73 7.50 3.00
N ARG A 152 12.24 6.26 2.88
CA ARG A 152 11.82 5.32 1.85
C ARG A 152 10.36 4.97 2.06
N GLY A 153 9.51 5.33 1.09
CA GLY A 153 8.12 4.91 1.12
C GLY A 153 8.05 3.38 1.15
N TYR A 154 7.00 2.82 1.76
CA TYR A 154 6.93 1.37 1.92
C TYR A 154 5.54 0.82 1.62
N SER A 155 4.53 1.35 2.29
CA SER A 155 3.15 0.91 2.09
C SER A 155 2.21 2.09 2.01
N ALA A 156 1.13 1.91 1.26
CA ALA A 156 -0.02 2.80 1.26
C ALA A 156 -1.31 2.00 1.28
N ASP A 157 -2.31 2.44 2.03
CA ASP A 157 -3.64 1.84 2.06
C ASP A 157 -4.73 2.91 2.24
N PHE A 158 -5.95 2.57 1.83
CA PHE A 158 -7.12 3.43 2.01
C PHE A 158 -7.54 3.44 3.49
N SER A 159 -8.11 4.56 3.93
CA SER A 159 -8.94 4.55 5.12
C SER A 159 -10.22 3.73 4.87
N PRO A 160 -10.89 3.22 5.91
CA PRO A 160 -12.13 2.45 5.81
C PRO A 160 -13.22 3.05 4.91
N ASP A 161 -13.44 4.37 4.99
CA ASP A 161 -14.41 5.09 4.13
C ASP A 161 -13.81 5.62 2.82
N GLU A 162 -12.53 5.32 2.57
CA GLU A 162 -11.79 5.64 1.35
C GLU A 162 -11.73 7.15 1.04
N GLN A 163 -11.89 7.98 2.07
CA GLN A 163 -11.74 9.42 1.97
C GLN A 163 -10.27 9.84 2.06
N TYR A 164 -9.45 9.01 2.68
CA TYR A 164 -8.03 9.23 2.91
C TYR A 164 -7.19 8.07 2.41
N VAL A 165 -5.93 8.39 2.11
CA VAL A 165 -4.85 7.43 1.91
C VAL A 165 -3.85 7.61 3.04
N TYR A 166 -3.50 6.53 3.72
CA TYR A 166 -2.39 6.49 4.65
C TYR A 166 -1.16 5.93 3.97
N THR A 167 -0.01 6.51 4.23
CA THR A 167 1.28 6.02 3.74
C THR A 167 2.26 5.86 4.88
N SER A 168 3.20 4.94 4.69
CA SER A 168 4.26 4.63 5.64
C SER A 168 5.62 4.72 4.94
N ALA A 169 6.64 5.10 5.70
CA ALA A 169 8.03 5.05 5.30
C ALA A 169 8.88 4.29 6.32
N LEU A 170 9.96 3.60 5.91
CA LEU A 170 10.76 2.73 6.78
C LEU A 170 11.81 3.47 7.62
N TYR A 171 12.45 4.50 7.07
CA TYR A 171 13.70 5.02 7.65
C TYR A 171 13.63 6.54 7.80
N PRO A 172 13.16 7.08 8.95
CA PRO A 172 13.12 6.48 10.30
C PRO A 172 11.76 5.94 10.79
N GLY A 173 10.86 5.54 9.90
CA GLY A 173 9.57 5.00 10.31
C GLY A 173 8.53 6.09 10.50
N ARG A 174 7.86 6.50 9.43
CA ARG A 174 6.92 7.63 9.46
C ARG A 174 5.56 7.23 8.90
N LEU A 175 4.53 7.90 9.40
CA LEU A 175 3.14 7.72 8.98
C LEU A 175 2.56 9.06 8.53
N PHE A 176 2.02 9.08 7.32
CA PHE A 176 1.35 10.23 6.75
C PHE A 176 -0.06 9.87 6.32
N ARG A 177 -0.89 10.90 6.16
CA ARG A 177 -2.23 10.81 5.63
C ARG A 177 -2.45 11.87 4.55
N TYR A 178 -3.23 11.53 3.53
CA TYR A 178 -3.62 12.41 2.45
C TYR A 178 -5.13 12.32 2.26
N LYS A 179 -5.81 13.45 2.12
CA LYS A 179 -7.22 13.47 1.72
C LYS A 179 -7.33 13.31 0.21
N ILE A 180 -8.05 12.30 -0.24
CA ILE A 180 -8.31 12.05 -1.67
C ILE A 180 -9.73 12.46 -2.10
N SER A 181 -10.69 12.49 -1.18
CA SER A 181 -12.05 12.89 -1.50
C SER A 181 -12.18 14.39 -1.79
N GLY A 182 -12.97 14.69 -2.83
CA GLY A 182 -13.18 16.05 -3.32
C GLY A 182 -11.93 16.69 -3.95
N LYS A 183 -10.87 15.91 -4.23
CA LYS A 183 -9.69 16.38 -4.95
C LYS A 183 -9.84 16.11 -6.44
N SER A 184 -9.30 16.99 -7.25
CA SER A 184 -9.34 16.90 -8.72
C SER A 184 -7.94 16.80 -9.34
N THR A 185 -6.88 17.07 -8.58
CA THR A 185 -5.49 16.99 -9.08
C THR A 185 -4.54 16.38 -8.06
N SER A 186 -3.45 15.78 -8.54
CA SER A 186 -2.34 15.28 -7.72
C SER A 186 -1.79 16.34 -6.76
N THR A 187 -1.68 17.59 -7.22
CA THR A 187 -1.20 18.72 -6.39
C THR A 187 -2.12 18.98 -5.21
N GLN A 188 -3.44 18.90 -5.40
CA GLN A 188 -4.41 19.10 -4.32
C GLN A 188 -4.42 17.96 -3.30
N VAL A 189 -4.14 16.72 -3.73
CA VAL A 189 -3.92 15.57 -2.84
C VAL A 189 -2.65 15.79 -2.03
N LYS A 190 -1.53 16.10 -2.70
CA LYS A 190 -0.25 16.34 -2.04
C LYS A 190 -0.30 17.50 -1.04
N ALA A 191 -1.01 18.58 -1.36
CA ALA A 191 -1.20 19.72 -0.47
C ALA A 191 -2.01 19.38 0.80
N SER A 192 -2.69 18.23 0.85
CA SER A 192 -3.40 17.74 2.04
C SER A 192 -2.57 16.80 2.93
N GLU A 193 -1.25 16.76 2.72
CA GLU A 193 -0.34 15.95 3.52
C GLU A 193 -0.44 16.27 5.01
N GLU A 194 -0.65 15.23 5.81
CA GLU A 194 -0.66 15.30 7.27
C GLU A 194 0.36 14.31 7.81
N PHE A 195 1.35 14.81 8.54
CA PHE A 195 2.20 13.95 9.36
C PHE A 195 1.44 13.51 10.62
N ILE A 196 1.35 12.19 10.83
CA ILE A 196 0.60 11.59 11.93
C ILE A 196 1.51 11.12 13.05
N ALA A 197 2.56 10.37 12.75
CA ALA A 197 3.41 9.77 13.77
C ALA A 197 4.74 9.27 13.23
N ILE A 198 5.68 9.09 14.17
CA ILE A 198 6.85 8.23 14.01
C ILE A 198 6.54 6.88 14.71
N THR A 199 7.00 5.79 14.12
CA THR A 199 6.66 4.42 14.56
C THR A 199 7.86 3.61 15.07
N ASN A 200 9.03 4.22 15.23
CA ASN A 200 10.22 3.58 15.81
C ASN A 200 10.43 3.85 17.31
N SER A 201 9.77 4.86 17.91
CA SER A 201 9.61 5.09 19.37
C SER A 201 8.94 6.44 19.63
N ALA A 202 8.29 6.62 20.79
CA ALA A 202 7.86 7.94 21.30
C ALA A 202 9.04 8.84 21.73
N THR A 203 10.26 8.29 21.86
CA THR A 203 11.47 8.98 22.37
C THR A 203 12.73 8.75 21.53
N ALA A 204 12.63 8.16 20.34
CA ALA A 204 13.83 7.84 19.56
C ALA A 204 14.55 9.11 19.06
N SER A 205 15.82 9.21 19.44
CA SER A 205 16.82 10.00 18.74
C SER A 205 16.73 9.75 17.22
N PRO A 206 16.96 10.76 16.36
CA PRO A 206 16.94 10.63 14.89
C PRO A 206 17.90 9.56 14.31
N ALA A 207 18.69 8.88 15.15
CA ALA A 207 19.63 7.82 14.80
C ALA A 207 19.04 6.39 14.75
N VAL A 208 17.77 6.15 15.16
CA VAL A 208 17.16 4.82 15.01
C VAL A 208 16.63 4.67 13.59
N TYR A 209 17.48 4.17 12.70
CA TYR A 209 17.19 4.08 11.28
C TYR A 209 16.03 3.16 10.95
N ASN A 210 15.74 2.10 11.72
CA ASN A 210 14.67 1.14 11.40
C ASN A 210 13.37 1.46 12.13
N GLY A 211 12.30 1.73 11.38
CA GLY A 211 10.97 1.98 11.92
C GLY A 211 9.85 1.61 10.95
N SER A 212 8.62 1.58 11.45
CA SER A 212 7.42 1.32 10.65
C SER A 212 7.44 -0.02 9.90
N GLY A 213 6.60 -0.08 8.88
CA GLY A 213 6.41 -1.18 7.95
C GLY A 213 5.10 -0.91 7.23
N GLN A 214 4.33 -1.95 6.95
CA GLN A 214 3.05 -1.81 6.30
C GLN A 214 2.08 -1.01 7.16
N VAL A 215 1.28 -0.19 6.49
CA VAL A 215 0.03 0.36 7.00
C VAL A 215 -1.09 -0.35 6.27
N ARG A 216 -2.05 -0.89 7.02
CA ARG A 216 -3.18 -1.66 6.46
C ARG A 216 -4.48 -1.34 7.18
N ARG A 217 -5.58 -1.31 6.45
CA ARG A 217 -6.92 -1.28 7.02
C ARG A 217 -7.31 -2.65 7.58
N GLY A 218 -7.88 -2.66 8.78
CA GLY A 218 -8.48 -3.83 9.40
C GLY A 218 -9.97 -3.95 9.07
N PRO A 219 -10.56 -5.14 9.26
CA PRO A 219 -11.99 -5.36 9.08
C PRO A 219 -12.85 -4.68 10.16
N ASP A 220 -12.24 -4.21 11.25
CA ASP A 220 -12.89 -3.55 12.38
C ASP A 220 -13.03 -2.02 12.21
N GLY A 221 -12.76 -1.51 11.00
CA GLY A 221 -12.79 -0.08 10.71
C GLY A 221 -11.60 0.69 11.30
N ARG A 222 -10.58 0.00 11.80
CA ARG A 222 -9.31 0.62 12.24
C ARG A 222 -8.24 0.46 11.18
N MET A 223 -7.11 1.12 11.39
CA MET A 223 -5.89 0.82 10.63
C MET A 223 -4.77 0.43 11.58
N TYR A 224 -3.89 -0.42 11.07
CA TYR A 224 -2.77 -0.99 11.79
C TYR A 224 -1.48 -0.60 11.09
N VAL A 225 -0.45 -0.34 11.88
CA VAL A 225 0.89 -0.01 11.38
C VAL A 225 1.90 -0.92 12.04
N ALA A 226 2.69 -1.60 11.22
CA ALA A 226 3.75 -2.46 11.74
C ALA A 226 4.81 -1.62 12.46
N ASN A 227 5.32 -2.13 13.58
CA ASN A 227 6.39 -1.50 14.35
C ASN A 227 7.59 -2.43 14.37
N TYR A 228 8.48 -2.30 13.37
CA TYR A 228 9.63 -3.19 13.25
C TYR A 228 10.41 -3.34 14.58
N GLY A 229 10.59 -4.58 15.04
CA GLY A 229 11.34 -4.91 16.24
C GLY A 229 10.55 -4.85 17.55
N HIS A 230 9.25 -4.52 17.52
CA HIS A 230 8.42 -4.42 18.72
C HIS A 230 7.50 -5.62 18.91
N GLY A 231 7.17 -5.97 20.16
CA GLY A 231 6.16 -6.99 20.50
C GLY A 231 4.71 -6.52 20.34
N ALA A 232 4.48 -5.47 19.56
CA ALA A 232 3.19 -4.83 19.34
C ALA A 232 3.15 -4.17 17.96
N ILE A 233 1.95 -3.88 17.47
CA ILE A 233 1.70 -3.02 16.30
C ILE A 233 0.96 -1.75 16.75
N SER A 234 1.11 -0.67 16.01
CA SER A 234 0.39 0.58 16.29
C SER A 234 -1.00 0.57 15.67
N VAL A 235 -1.90 1.36 16.24
CA VAL A 235 -3.31 1.40 15.86
C VAL A 235 -3.75 2.85 15.58
N ILE A 236 -4.51 3.03 14.51
CA ILE A 236 -5.32 4.23 14.24
C ILE A 236 -6.78 3.83 14.47
N ARG A 237 -7.40 4.36 15.53
CA ARG A 237 -8.76 3.95 15.93
C ARG A 237 -9.87 4.60 15.11
N THR A 238 -9.64 5.82 14.62
CA THR A 238 -10.63 6.63 13.89
C THR A 238 -10.00 7.19 12.59
N PRO A 239 -9.60 6.32 11.65
CA PRO A 239 -8.82 6.72 10.48
C PRO A 239 -9.51 7.75 9.56
N ASP A 240 -10.83 7.77 9.55
CA ASP A 240 -11.63 8.70 8.74
C ASP A 240 -11.96 10.03 9.45
N ALA A 241 -11.53 10.20 10.71
CA ALA A 241 -11.78 11.43 11.45
C ALA A 241 -11.12 12.64 10.76
N ALA A 242 -11.92 13.67 10.49
CA ALA A 242 -11.45 14.91 9.90
C ALA A 242 -10.55 15.68 10.86
N THR A 243 -9.57 16.36 10.28
CA THR A 243 -8.63 17.25 10.97
C THR A 243 -8.67 18.62 10.33
N ALA A 244 -8.62 19.66 11.15
CA ALA A 244 -8.48 21.02 10.62
C ALA A 244 -7.12 21.15 9.91
N PRO A 245 -7.01 21.91 8.79
CA PRO A 245 -5.74 22.11 8.09
C PRO A 245 -4.62 22.70 8.97
N THR A 246 -4.99 23.42 10.03
CA THR A 246 -4.08 24.06 10.99
C THR A 246 -3.84 23.23 12.25
N ALA A 247 -4.37 22.00 12.33
CA ALA A 247 -4.25 21.16 13.51
C ALA A 247 -2.78 20.83 13.84
N SER A 248 -2.42 20.98 15.11
CA SER A 248 -1.13 20.54 15.64
C SER A 248 -0.99 19.02 15.55
N LEU A 249 0.24 18.50 15.67
CA LEU A 249 0.47 17.06 15.67
C LEU A 249 -0.36 16.33 16.74
N ALA A 250 -0.40 16.86 17.96
CA ALA A 250 -1.19 16.29 19.05
C ALA A 250 -2.69 16.28 18.72
N GLN A 251 -3.21 17.34 18.09
CA GLN A 251 -4.60 17.40 17.65
C GLN A 251 -4.89 16.38 16.55
N ARG A 252 -3.98 16.21 15.58
CA ARG A 252 -4.12 15.18 14.53
C ARG A 252 -4.11 13.77 15.11
N GLN A 253 -3.17 13.48 16.00
CA GLN A 253 -3.06 12.19 16.68
C GLN A 253 -4.30 11.87 17.52
N ALA A 254 -4.80 12.86 18.27
CA ALA A 254 -6.03 12.71 19.04
C ALA A 254 -7.24 12.46 18.13
N ALA A 255 -7.38 13.21 17.03
CA ALA A 255 -8.51 13.08 16.10
C ALA A 255 -8.58 11.68 15.46
N VAL A 256 -7.44 11.15 14.99
CA VAL A 256 -7.38 9.82 14.36
C VAL A 256 -7.27 8.67 15.38
N GLY A 257 -7.21 8.99 16.68
CA GLY A 257 -7.04 8.02 17.74
C GLY A 257 -5.77 7.19 17.57
N TRP A 258 -4.65 7.86 17.27
CA TRP A 258 -3.34 7.22 17.14
C TRP A 258 -2.89 6.65 18.48
N VAL A 259 -2.51 5.36 18.48
CA VAL A 259 -1.95 4.66 19.63
C VAL A 259 -0.71 3.90 19.19
N TYR A 260 0.45 4.41 19.57
CA TYR A 260 1.72 3.71 19.41
C TYR A 260 1.71 2.43 20.26
N ASN A 261 2.08 1.30 19.64
CA ASN A 261 1.98 -0.05 20.25
C ASN A 261 0.57 -0.38 20.78
N GLY A 262 -0.48 0.13 20.13
CA GLY A 262 -1.86 -0.03 20.57
C GLY A 262 -2.42 -1.46 20.57
N GLN A 263 -1.74 -2.42 19.93
CA GLN A 263 -2.11 -3.82 19.92
C GLN A 263 -0.90 -4.71 20.18
N SER A 264 -0.88 -5.38 21.35
CA SER A 264 0.14 -6.36 21.69
C SER A 264 0.04 -7.61 20.79
N LEU A 265 1.20 -8.14 20.42
CA LEU A 265 1.32 -9.45 19.82
C LEU A 265 1.45 -10.51 20.93
N SER A 266 1.30 -11.79 20.57
CA SER A 266 1.54 -12.88 21.50
C SER A 266 2.99 -12.87 22.02
N ALA A 267 3.19 -13.36 23.23
CA ALA A 267 4.53 -13.46 23.83
C ALA A 267 5.49 -14.21 22.89
N GLY A 268 6.69 -13.69 22.72
CA GLY A 268 7.70 -14.22 21.79
C GLY A 268 7.55 -13.79 20.33
N THR A 269 6.47 -13.07 19.98
CA THR A 269 6.27 -12.54 18.62
C THR A 269 6.82 -11.12 18.50
N THR A 270 7.44 -10.82 17.35
CA THR A 270 7.95 -9.49 17.03
C THR A 270 7.40 -9.01 15.70
N SER A 271 6.86 -7.79 15.67
CA SER A 271 6.45 -7.12 14.45
C SER A 271 7.67 -6.90 13.55
N ARG A 272 7.52 -7.22 12.26
CA ARG A 272 8.50 -6.92 11.21
C ARG A 272 7.95 -5.80 10.32
N TYR A 273 8.35 -5.75 9.06
CA TYR A 273 7.84 -4.75 8.12
C TYR A 273 6.45 -5.12 7.57
N GLY A 274 6.06 -6.40 7.56
CA GLY A 274 4.77 -6.83 7.03
C GLY A 274 3.64 -6.77 8.06
N LEU A 275 2.42 -6.63 7.56
CA LEU A 275 1.19 -7.00 8.27
C LEU A 275 0.54 -8.19 7.54
N PRO A 276 -0.31 -8.99 8.20
CA PRO A 276 -1.07 -10.04 7.53
C PRO A 276 -1.82 -9.48 6.31
N GLN A 277 -1.77 -10.20 5.18
CA GLN A 277 -2.62 -9.90 4.03
C GLN A 277 -4.07 -10.22 4.41
N VAL A 278 -4.85 -9.19 4.72
CA VAL A 278 -6.29 -9.33 4.93
C VAL A 278 -7.02 -9.16 3.60
N VAL A 279 -7.89 -10.10 3.25
CA VAL A 279 -8.74 -9.98 2.06
C VAL A 279 -9.73 -8.85 2.32
N THR A 280 -9.66 -7.84 1.47
CA THR A 280 -10.38 -6.56 1.57
C THR A 280 -11.91 -6.66 1.69
N ARG A 281 -12.48 -7.83 1.40
CA ARG A 281 -13.92 -8.04 1.26
C ARG A 281 -14.58 -8.77 2.43
N PHE A 282 -13.82 -9.41 3.32
CA PHE A 282 -14.44 -10.15 4.44
C PHE A 282 -14.58 -9.24 5.67
N VAL A 283 -15.49 -8.29 5.57
CA VAL A 283 -16.26 -7.86 6.74
C VAL A 283 -17.55 -8.70 6.64
N PRO A 284 -17.72 -9.77 7.43
CA PRO A 284 -19.03 -10.39 7.55
C PRO A 284 -19.98 -9.30 8.04
N GLN A 285 -20.85 -8.80 7.17
CA GLN A 285 -22.00 -8.02 7.61
C GLN A 285 -22.94 -9.03 8.23
N THR A 286 -22.87 -9.19 9.55
CA THR A 286 -23.92 -9.87 10.29
C THR A 286 -25.14 -8.96 10.24
N TYR A 287 -26.01 -9.20 9.27
CA TYR A 287 -27.38 -8.70 9.33
C TYR A 287 -28.06 -9.44 10.48
N VAL A 288 -28.38 -8.72 11.55
CA VAL A 288 -29.34 -9.19 12.54
C VAL A 288 -30.70 -8.88 11.93
N TYR A 289 -31.41 -9.92 11.49
CA TYR A 289 -32.81 -9.83 11.07
C TYR A 289 -33.72 -9.76 12.29
#